data_AF-A0A7J4VSZ4-F1
#
_entry.id   AF-A0A7J4VSZ4-F1
#
_cell.length_a   1.000
_cell.length_b   1.000
_cell.length_c   1.000
_cell.angle_alpha   90.00
_cell.angle_beta   90.00
_cell.angle_gamma   90.00
#
_symmetry.space_group_name_H-M   'P 1'
#
loop_
_entity.id
_entity.type
_entity.pdbx_description
1 polymer ?
#
loop_
_entity_poly.entity_id
_entity_poly.type
_entity_poly.pdbx_seq_one_letter_code
_entity_poly.pdbx_strand_id
1 'polypeptide(L)'
;MLSIPAAAAGAVFASLIAGTVSLIGLIISKEQKISEFRQNWIDELRNDIANLIARINSLHGSSRVPWKDVKDAWADTKDDLLGLNDVTGKIRLRLNPEEHTSKRILDTIEEIEAFFFRNGNGGSVGDPSALNVLQKRLVVETNAVLKAEWKRVKSGEPIYRIARLSALAVISSIVACSIAVLGYTTLVSGSYLFSR
;
A
#
# COMPACT_ATOMS: atom_id res chain seq x y z
N MET A 1 13.08 -39.18 40.94
CA MET A 1 12.98 -38.94 39.49
C MET A 1 11.61 -38.36 39.21
N LEU A 2 11.53 -37.13 38.70
CA LEU A 2 10.26 -36.43 38.46
C LEU A 2 9.59 -37.05 37.21
N SER A 3 8.66 -37.97 37.40
CA SER A 3 7.88 -38.57 36.29
C SER A 3 6.81 -37.58 35.85
N ILE A 4 7.12 -36.73 34.86
CA ILE A 4 6.11 -35.89 34.23
C ILE A 4 5.09 -36.84 33.57
N PRO A 5 3.79 -36.76 33.91
CA PRO A 5 2.77 -37.57 33.24
C PRO A 5 2.81 -37.30 31.74
N ALA A 6 2.73 -38.33 30.90
CA ALA A 6 2.76 -38.18 29.44
C ALA A 6 1.70 -37.19 28.93
N ALA A 7 0.56 -37.13 29.60
CA ALA A 7 -0.51 -36.15 29.34
C ALA A 7 -0.06 -34.69 29.59
N ALA A 8 0.71 -34.43 30.65
CA ALA A 8 1.23 -33.10 30.95
C ALA A 8 2.30 -32.66 29.93
N ALA A 9 3.18 -33.57 29.51
CA ALA A 9 4.15 -33.29 28.44
C ALA A 9 3.44 -33.00 27.11
N GLY A 10 2.41 -33.78 26.75
CA GLY A 10 1.59 -33.55 25.56
C GLY A 10 0.89 -32.20 25.57
N ALA A 11 0.33 -31.78 26.71
CA ALA A 11 -0.33 -30.48 26.85
C ALA A 11 0.64 -29.30 26.66
N VAL A 12 1.88 -29.41 27.16
CA VAL A 12 2.92 -28.38 26.97
C VAL A 12 3.33 -28.27 25.50
N PHE A 13 3.55 -29.40 24.81
CA PHE A 13 3.89 -29.36 23.38
C PHE A 13 2.73 -28.80 22.54
N ALA A 14 1.49 -29.21 22.84
CA ALA A 14 0.31 -28.70 22.15
C ALA A 14 0.14 -27.18 22.32
N SER A 15 0.33 -26.66 23.54
CA SER A 15 0.21 -25.22 23.80
C SER A 15 1.33 -24.40 23.14
N LEU A 16 2.56 -24.93 23.05
CA LEU A 16 3.67 -24.30 22.32
C LEU A 16 3.39 -24.23 20.82
N ILE A 17 2.86 -25.30 20.23
CA ILE A 17 2.46 -25.32 18.82
C ILE A 17 1.34 -24.31 18.59
N ALA A 18 0.29 -24.34 19.43
CA ALA A 18 -0.84 -23.42 19.34
C ALA A 18 -0.40 -21.96 19.45
N GLY A 19 0.49 -21.65 20.40
CA GLY A 19 1.07 -20.31 20.56
C GLY A 19 1.86 -19.85 19.34
N THR A 20 2.66 -20.75 18.75
CA THR A 20 3.43 -20.47 17.53
C THR A 20 2.51 -20.18 16.34
N VAL A 21 1.48 -21.02 16.14
CA VAL A 21 0.49 -20.83 15.07
C VAL A 21 -0.28 -19.52 15.25
N SER A 22 -0.68 -19.20 16.48
CA SER A 22 -1.34 -17.93 16.82
C SER A 22 -0.47 -16.72 16.46
N LEU A 23 0.82 -16.75 16.83
CA LEU A 23 1.77 -15.68 16.50
C LEU A 23 1.93 -15.50 14.99
N ILE A 24 2.04 -16.58 14.22
CA ILE A 24 2.09 -16.51 12.74
C ILE A 24 0.81 -15.87 12.20
N GLY A 25 -0.35 -16.27 12.73
CA GLY A 25 -1.64 -15.70 12.34
C GLY A 25 -1.70 -14.19 12.54
N LEU A 26 -1.19 -13.70 13.68
CA LEU A 26 -1.10 -12.26 13.97
C LEU A 26 -0.16 -11.54 13.01
N ILE A 27 1.00 -12.13 12.70
CA ILE A 27 1.96 -11.56 11.75
C ILE A 27 1.34 -11.48 10.36
N ILE A 28 0.74 -12.57 9.87
CA ILE A 28 0.04 -12.59 8.57
C ILE A 28 -1.03 -11.50 8.52
N SER A 29 -1.85 -11.40 9.57
CA SER A 29 -2.93 -10.41 9.64
C SER A 29 -2.41 -8.98 9.57
N LYS A 30 -1.34 -8.65 10.33
CA LYS A 30 -0.67 -7.34 10.24
C LYS A 30 -0.19 -7.06 8.81
N GLU A 31 0.52 -8.01 8.20
CA GLU A 31 1.12 -7.83 6.86
C GLU A 31 0.06 -7.67 5.77
N GLN A 32 -1.00 -8.47 5.84
CA GLN A 32 -2.17 -8.31 4.97
C GLN A 32 -2.76 -6.92 5.11
N LYS A 33 -2.91 -6.43 6.35
CA LYS A 33 -3.49 -5.11 6.59
C LYS A 33 -2.61 -3.97 6.08
N ILE A 34 -1.30 -4.07 6.24
CA ILE A 34 -0.36 -3.09 5.69
C ILE A 34 -0.40 -3.09 4.15
N SER A 35 -0.45 -4.27 3.53
CA SER A 35 -0.58 -4.39 2.08
C SER A 35 -1.89 -3.78 1.57
N GLU A 36 -3.00 -4.01 2.27
CA GLU A 36 -4.30 -3.39 2.00
C GLU A 36 -4.22 -1.86 2.10
N PHE A 37 -3.63 -1.32 3.17
CA PHE A 37 -3.45 0.13 3.31
C PHE A 37 -2.60 0.74 2.20
N ARG A 38 -1.55 0.05 1.74
CA ARG A 38 -0.74 0.51 0.60
C ARG A 38 -1.52 0.48 -0.71
N GLN A 39 -2.33 -0.55 -0.94
CA GLN A 39 -3.19 -0.63 -2.12
C GLN A 39 -4.25 0.48 -2.10
N ASN A 40 -4.88 0.72 -0.96
CA ASN A 40 -5.82 1.84 -0.79
C ASN A 40 -5.13 3.18 -1.08
N TRP A 41 -3.91 3.39 -0.59
CA TRP A 41 -3.14 4.60 -0.91
C TRP A 41 -2.88 4.76 -2.42
N ILE A 42 -2.53 3.68 -3.12
CA ILE A 42 -2.31 3.64 -4.58
C ILE A 42 -3.60 3.98 -5.34
N ASP A 43 -4.71 3.35 -4.95
CA ASP A 43 -5.99 3.50 -5.63
C ASP A 43 -6.58 4.89 -5.40
N GLU A 44 -6.45 5.43 -4.19
CA GLU A 44 -6.83 6.80 -3.90
C GLU A 44 -5.97 7.82 -4.68
N LEU A 45 -4.64 7.63 -4.77
CA LEU A 45 -3.81 8.50 -5.62
C LEU A 45 -4.24 8.43 -7.09
N ARG A 46 -4.58 7.23 -7.59
CA ARG A 46 -5.07 7.06 -8.97
C ARG A 46 -6.39 7.82 -9.17
N ASN A 47 -7.30 7.74 -8.21
CA ASN A 47 -8.58 8.44 -8.24
C ASN A 47 -8.40 9.97 -8.17
N ASP A 48 -7.51 10.45 -7.29
CA ASP A 48 -7.19 11.87 -7.17
C ASP A 48 -6.63 12.42 -8.50
N ILE A 49 -5.68 11.72 -9.12
CA ILE A 49 -5.11 12.13 -10.42
C ILE A 49 -6.15 12.10 -11.55
N ALA A 50 -7.02 11.08 -11.58
CA ALA A 50 -8.10 11.01 -12.57
C ALA A 50 -9.09 12.18 -12.41
N ASN A 51 -9.48 12.49 -11.17
CA ASN A 51 -10.37 13.61 -10.85
C ASN A 51 -9.72 14.96 -11.20
N LEU A 52 -8.42 15.12 -10.94
CA LEU A 52 -7.67 16.31 -11.33
C LEU A 52 -7.75 16.53 -12.85
N ILE A 53 -7.42 15.50 -13.63
CA ILE A 53 -7.47 15.54 -15.10
C ILE A 53 -8.89 15.83 -15.60
N ALA A 54 -9.91 15.20 -15.02
CA ALA A 54 -11.30 15.43 -15.40
C ALA A 54 -11.73 16.89 -15.19
N ARG A 55 -11.39 17.48 -14.04
CA ARG A 55 -11.71 18.89 -13.72
C ARG A 55 -10.94 19.86 -14.60
N ILE A 56 -9.66 19.60 -14.87
CA ILE A 56 -8.86 20.38 -15.83
C ILE A 56 -9.53 20.37 -17.22
N ASN A 57 -9.99 19.20 -17.67
CA ASN A 57 -10.65 19.07 -18.96
C ASN A 57 -12.02 19.75 -19.00
N SER A 58 -12.78 19.69 -17.90
CA SER A 58 -14.05 20.40 -17.75
C SER A 58 -13.84 21.91 -17.83
N LEU A 59 -12.88 22.45 -17.06
CA LEU A 59 -12.53 23.86 -17.07
C LEU A 59 -12.07 24.34 -18.46
N HIS A 60 -11.22 23.56 -19.13
CA HIS A 60 -10.80 23.83 -20.51
C HIS A 60 -11.98 23.76 -21.49
N GLY A 61 -12.92 22.83 -21.28
CA GLY A 61 -14.15 22.70 -22.08
C GLY A 61 -15.07 23.90 -21.93
N SER A 62 -15.38 24.30 -20.70
CA SER A 62 -16.19 25.48 -20.39
C SER A 62 -15.62 26.75 -21.01
N SER A 63 -14.30 26.90 -21.00
CA SER A 63 -13.62 28.06 -21.60
C SER A 63 -13.69 28.16 -23.13
N ARG A 64 -14.17 27.12 -23.81
CA ARG A 64 -14.48 27.16 -25.25
C ARG A 64 -15.87 27.72 -25.53
N VAL A 65 -16.73 27.79 -24.52
CA VAL A 65 -18.07 28.37 -24.62
C VAL A 65 -17.96 29.85 -24.22
N PRO A 66 -18.39 30.79 -25.08
CA PRO A 66 -18.31 32.21 -24.75
C PRO A 66 -19.28 32.54 -23.60
N TRP A 67 -18.74 33.08 -22.51
CA TRP A 67 -19.55 33.61 -21.41
C TRP A 67 -19.97 35.06 -21.70
N LYS A 68 -21.16 35.44 -21.22
CA LYS A 68 -21.70 36.79 -21.43
C LYS A 68 -21.07 37.80 -20.48
N ASP A 69 -20.80 37.39 -19.25
CA ASP A 69 -20.10 38.19 -18.24
C ASP A 69 -19.23 37.32 -17.34
N VAL A 70 -18.47 37.97 -16.45
CA VAL A 70 -17.58 37.30 -15.49
C VAL A 70 -18.36 36.48 -14.46
N LYS A 71 -19.61 36.87 -14.16
CA LYS A 71 -20.45 36.15 -13.18
C LYS A 71 -20.91 34.81 -13.73
N ASP A 72 -21.28 34.75 -15.00
CA ASP A 72 -21.62 33.52 -15.73
C ASP A 72 -20.41 32.60 -15.82
N ALA A 73 -19.22 33.14 -16.12
CA ALA A 73 -17.97 32.37 -16.14
C ALA A 73 -17.64 31.78 -14.76
N TRP A 74 -17.78 32.56 -13.69
CA TRP A 74 -17.60 32.07 -12.33
C TRP A 74 -18.65 31.03 -11.95
N ALA A 75 -19.93 31.26 -12.26
CA ALA A 75 -21.00 30.33 -11.94
C ALA A 75 -20.81 28.96 -12.61
N ASP A 76 -20.29 28.95 -13.84
CA ASP A 76 -20.02 27.74 -14.62
C ASP A 76 -18.75 26.99 -14.15
N THR A 77 -17.71 27.73 -13.73
CA THR A 77 -16.40 27.13 -13.42
C THR A 77 -16.09 26.96 -11.93
N LYS A 78 -16.85 27.59 -11.02
CA LYS A 78 -16.57 27.60 -9.58
C LYS A 78 -16.41 26.19 -8.98
N ASP A 79 -17.25 25.25 -9.38
CA ASP A 79 -17.29 23.92 -8.77
C ASP A 79 -16.08 23.09 -9.21
N ASP A 80 -15.63 23.30 -10.45
CA ASP A 80 -14.40 22.71 -10.96
C ASP A 80 -13.16 23.34 -10.33
N LEU A 81 -13.15 24.66 -10.12
CA LEU A 81 -12.04 25.35 -9.44
C LEU A 81 -11.92 24.92 -7.97
N LEU A 82 -13.04 24.86 -7.24
CA LEU A 82 -13.06 24.38 -5.86
C LEU A 82 -12.63 22.91 -5.78
N GLY A 83 -13.13 22.08 -6.68
CA GLY A 83 -12.76 20.67 -6.74
C GLY A 83 -11.30 20.44 -7.15
N LEU A 84 -10.74 21.30 -8.00
CA LEU A 84 -9.33 21.24 -8.39
C LEU A 84 -8.43 21.58 -7.20
N ASN A 85 -8.77 22.63 -6.44
CA ASN A 85 -8.05 22.98 -5.21
C ASN A 85 -8.09 21.84 -4.17
N ASP A 86 -9.25 21.21 -3.98
CA ASP A 86 -9.41 20.07 -3.07
C ASP A 86 -8.53 18.88 -3.49
N VAL A 87 -8.62 18.48 -4.76
CA VAL A 87 -7.86 17.33 -5.28
C VAL A 87 -6.36 17.60 -5.28
N THR A 88 -5.92 18.79 -5.71
CA THR A 88 -4.50 19.14 -5.65
C THR A 88 -3.99 19.18 -4.21
N GLY A 89 -4.79 19.71 -3.28
CA GLY A 89 -4.47 19.69 -1.84
C GLY A 89 -4.26 18.27 -1.32
N LYS A 90 -5.16 17.34 -1.68
CA LYS A 90 -5.02 15.90 -1.34
C LYS A 90 -3.75 15.29 -1.90
N ILE A 91 -3.44 15.54 -3.18
CA ILE A 91 -2.22 15.01 -3.82
C ILE A 91 -0.96 15.54 -3.14
N ARG A 92 -0.91 16.85 -2.85
CA ARG A 92 0.21 17.50 -2.14
C ARG A 92 0.44 16.93 -0.75
N LEU A 93 -0.63 16.62 -0.01
CA LEU A 93 -0.53 16.01 1.32
C LEU A 93 -0.16 14.53 1.29
N ARG A 94 -0.53 13.83 0.21
CA ARG A 94 -0.30 12.39 0.03
C ARG A 94 1.12 12.07 -0.44
N LEU A 95 1.70 12.93 -1.27
CA LEU A 95 3.00 12.75 -1.88
C LEU A 95 4.10 13.41 -1.04
N ASN A 96 5.24 12.72 -0.90
CA ASN A 96 6.41 13.29 -0.25
C ASN A 96 7.24 14.10 -1.26
N PRO A 97 7.41 15.42 -1.10
CA PRO A 97 8.16 16.27 -2.04
C PRO A 97 9.67 15.95 -2.07
N GLU A 98 10.21 15.30 -1.04
CA GLU A 98 11.63 14.89 -0.99
C GLU A 98 11.93 13.69 -1.92
N GLU A 99 10.90 12.94 -2.33
CA GLU A 99 11.06 11.86 -3.28
C GLU A 99 11.06 12.38 -4.72
N HIS A 100 12.16 12.18 -5.46
CA HIS A 100 12.30 12.65 -6.84
C HIS A 100 11.12 12.30 -7.77
N THR A 101 10.54 11.11 -7.63
CA THR A 101 9.40 10.68 -8.46
C THR A 101 8.12 11.43 -8.12
N SER A 102 7.91 11.73 -6.85
CA SER A 102 6.77 12.45 -6.32
C SER A 102 6.88 13.95 -6.62
N LYS A 103 8.09 14.51 -6.49
CA LYS A 103 8.39 15.89 -6.85
C LYS A 103 8.00 16.23 -8.29
N ARG A 104 8.35 15.36 -9.26
CA ARG A 104 7.97 15.56 -10.67
C ARG A 104 6.46 15.71 -10.89
N ILE A 105 5.65 14.91 -10.18
CA ILE A 105 4.19 15.02 -10.23
C ILE A 105 3.76 16.40 -9.73
N LEU A 106 4.30 16.83 -8.58
CA LEU A 106 3.97 18.14 -7.99
C LEU A 106 4.39 19.29 -8.91
N ASP A 107 5.59 19.24 -9.47
CA ASP A 107 6.10 20.22 -10.44
C ASP A 107 5.17 20.29 -11.68
N THR A 108 4.73 19.14 -12.21
CA THR A 108 3.78 19.11 -13.34
C THR A 108 2.42 19.69 -12.96
N ILE A 109 1.93 19.47 -11.74
CA ILE A 109 0.68 20.09 -11.26
C ILE A 109 0.84 21.61 -11.18
N GLU A 110 1.95 22.11 -10.65
CA GLU A 110 2.23 23.55 -10.60
C GLU A 110 2.30 24.17 -12.00
N GLU A 111 2.90 23.48 -12.98
CA GLU A 111 2.90 23.92 -14.38
C GLU A 111 1.48 23.99 -14.97
N ILE A 112 0.61 23.03 -14.64
CA ILE A 112 -0.80 23.03 -15.05
C ILE A 112 -1.54 24.20 -14.39
N GLU A 113 -1.36 24.43 -13.09
CA GLU A 113 -1.97 25.58 -12.40
C GLU A 113 -1.52 26.90 -13.04
N ALA A 114 -0.20 27.05 -13.30
CA ALA A 114 0.36 28.22 -13.96
C ALA A 114 -0.15 28.43 -15.39
N PHE A 115 -0.49 27.35 -16.11
CA PHE A 115 -1.10 27.42 -17.44
C PHE A 115 -2.46 28.15 -17.40
N PHE A 116 -3.26 27.95 -16.37
CA PHE A 116 -4.54 28.65 -16.20
C PHE A 116 -4.35 30.11 -15.74
N PHE A 117 -3.40 30.38 -14.84
CA PHE A 117 -3.13 31.74 -14.38
C PHE A 117 -2.54 32.66 -15.46
N ARG A 118 -1.65 32.13 -16.32
CA ARG A 118 -1.03 32.92 -17.41
C ARG A 118 -2.00 33.32 -18.51
N ASN A 119 -3.00 32.48 -18.78
CA ASN A 119 -3.99 32.72 -19.83
C ASN A 119 -5.25 33.47 -19.33
N GLY A 120 -5.34 33.79 -18.03
CA GLY A 120 -6.48 34.48 -17.42
C GLY A 120 -6.66 35.96 -17.82
N ASN A 121 -5.71 36.57 -18.52
CA ASN A 121 -5.76 37.98 -18.94
C ASN A 121 -6.26 38.15 -20.39
N GLY A 122 -7.41 37.55 -20.72
CA GLY A 122 -8.10 37.79 -22.00
C GLY A 122 -7.40 37.25 -23.26
N GLY A 123 -6.37 36.43 -23.11
CA GLY A 123 -5.73 35.68 -24.19
C GLY A 123 -6.37 34.29 -24.29
N SER A 124 -6.59 33.83 -25.53
CA SER A 124 -7.10 32.51 -25.87
C SER A 124 -6.66 31.45 -24.86
N VAL A 125 -7.63 30.71 -24.32
CA VAL A 125 -7.41 29.48 -23.54
C VAL A 125 -6.27 28.74 -24.20
N GLY A 126 -5.16 28.56 -23.48
CA GLY A 126 -3.90 28.15 -24.07
C GLY A 126 -4.05 26.93 -24.97
N ASP A 127 -3.14 26.80 -25.93
CA ASP A 127 -3.15 25.73 -26.93
C ASP A 127 -3.59 24.38 -26.32
N PRO A 128 -4.73 23.81 -26.76
CA PRO A 128 -5.20 22.51 -26.29
C PRO A 128 -4.14 21.41 -26.40
N SER A 129 -3.21 21.56 -27.34
CA SER A 129 -2.08 20.63 -27.50
C SER A 129 -1.11 20.70 -26.32
N ALA A 130 -0.83 21.90 -25.80
CA ALA A 130 0.08 22.11 -24.67
C ALA A 130 -0.50 21.54 -23.36
N LEU A 131 -1.79 21.74 -23.09
CA LEU A 131 -2.44 21.16 -21.91
C LEU A 131 -2.44 19.62 -21.98
N ASN A 132 -2.69 19.05 -23.16
CA ASN A 132 -2.64 17.60 -23.36
C ASN A 132 -1.22 17.03 -23.13
N VAL A 133 -0.17 17.77 -23.52
CA VAL A 133 1.23 17.38 -23.22
C VAL A 133 1.47 17.32 -21.70
N LEU A 134 1.02 18.34 -20.95
CA LEU A 134 1.15 18.36 -19.49
C LEU A 134 0.37 17.22 -18.82
N GLN A 135 -0.87 16.97 -19.26
CA GLN A 135 -1.68 15.86 -18.75
C GLN A 135 -1.04 14.49 -19.03
N LYS A 136 -0.51 14.28 -20.24
CA LYS A 136 0.21 13.05 -20.58
C LYS A 136 1.45 12.89 -19.72
N ARG A 137 2.21 13.96 -19.48
CA ARG A 137 3.39 13.94 -18.61
C ARG A 137 3.00 13.57 -17.18
N LEU A 138 1.94 14.19 -16.65
CA LEU A 138 1.38 13.87 -15.33
C LEU A 138 1.06 12.37 -15.21
N VAL A 139 0.34 11.81 -16.19
CA VAL A 139 0.01 10.38 -16.22
C VAL A 139 1.26 9.50 -16.23
N VAL A 140 2.28 9.85 -17.01
CA VAL A 140 3.54 9.09 -17.07
C VAL A 140 4.28 9.13 -15.73
N GLU A 141 4.36 10.30 -15.09
CA GLU A 141 5.02 10.48 -13.80
C GLU A 141 4.27 9.77 -12.66
N THR A 142 2.94 9.88 -12.64
CA THR A 142 2.09 9.11 -11.72
C THR A 142 2.32 7.61 -11.90
N ASN A 143 2.30 7.10 -13.12
CA ASN A 143 2.54 5.67 -13.37
C ASN A 143 3.92 5.20 -12.89
N ALA A 144 4.94 6.06 -12.93
CA ALA A 144 6.25 5.73 -12.39
C ALA A 144 6.20 5.53 -10.86
N VAL A 145 5.52 6.41 -10.13
CA VAL A 145 5.29 6.28 -8.68
C VAL A 145 4.46 5.03 -8.37
N LEU A 146 3.33 4.84 -9.05
CA LEU A 146 2.46 3.68 -8.84
C LEU A 146 3.19 2.35 -9.09
N LYS A 147 4.06 2.31 -10.12
CA LYS A 147 4.86 1.11 -10.42
C LYS A 147 5.92 0.85 -9.34
N ALA A 148 6.53 1.89 -8.79
CA ALA A 148 7.49 1.75 -7.70
C ALA A 148 6.80 1.22 -6.43
N GLU A 149 5.65 1.78 -6.06
CA GLU A 149 4.87 1.32 -4.91
C GLU A 149 4.32 -0.09 -5.11
N TRP A 150 3.84 -0.42 -6.31
CA TRP A 150 3.38 -1.77 -6.62
C TRP A 150 4.48 -2.82 -6.45
N LYS A 151 5.72 -2.49 -6.83
CA LYS A 151 6.87 -3.36 -6.57
C LYS A 151 7.14 -3.52 -5.07
N ARG A 152 7.04 -2.44 -4.28
CA ARG A 152 7.18 -2.48 -2.81
C ARG A 152 6.11 -3.35 -2.16
N VAL A 153 4.85 -3.24 -2.60
CA VAL A 153 3.74 -4.09 -2.13
C VAL A 153 3.99 -5.56 -2.48
N LYS A 154 4.40 -5.85 -3.72
CA LYS A 154 4.69 -7.21 -4.17
C LYS A 154 5.90 -7.85 -3.48
N SER A 155 6.93 -7.08 -3.15
CA SER A 155 8.08 -7.64 -2.44
C SER A 155 7.71 -8.13 -1.03
N GLY A 156 6.64 -7.60 -0.45
CA GLY A 156 6.23 -7.84 0.94
C GLY A 156 7.25 -7.30 1.95
N GLU A 157 6.93 -7.38 3.24
CA GLU A 157 7.90 -7.02 4.28
C GLU A 157 8.93 -8.15 4.50
N PRO A 158 10.22 -7.83 4.69
CA PRO A 158 11.25 -8.83 5.01
C PRO A 158 10.95 -9.58 6.32
N ILE A 159 10.24 -8.93 7.25
CA ILE A 159 9.82 -9.50 8.54
C ILE A 159 8.91 -10.71 8.33
N TYR A 160 7.99 -10.66 7.36
CA TYR A 160 7.13 -11.81 7.03
C TYR A 160 7.93 -13.05 6.64
N ARG A 161 8.96 -12.85 5.81
CA ARG A 161 9.81 -13.95 5.31
C ARG A 161 10.58 -14.61 6.46
N ILE A 162 11.11 -13.79 7.36
CA ILE A 162 11.85 -14.26 8.54
C ILE A 162 10.91 -14.97 9.51
N ALA A 163 9.74 -14.39 9.81
CA ALA A 163 8.75 -14.96 10.70
C ALA A 163 8.22 -16.32 10.21
N ARG A 164 8.01 -16.45 8.90
CA ARG A 164 7.61 -17.73 8.31
C ARG A 164 8.70 -18.79 8.47
N LEU A 165 9.96 -18.44 8.24
CA LEU A 165 11.08 -19.37 8.33
C LEU A 165 11.36 -19.78 9.79
N SER A 166 11.32 -18.81 10.72
CA SER A 166 11.53 -19.07 12.13
C SER A 166 10.42 -19.96 12.70
N ALA A 167 9.17 -19.74 12.30
CA ALA A 167 8.07 -20.59 12.72
C ALA A 167 8.22 -22.04 12.23
N LEU A 168 8.63 -22.26 10.98
CA LEU A 168 8.92 -23.60 10.47
C LEU A 168 10.04 -24.28 11.26
N ALA A 169 11.09 -23.53 11.62
CA ALA A 169 12.19 -24.05 12.43
C ALA A 169 11.74 -24.42 13.85
N VAL A 170 10.91 -23.59 14.48
CA VAL A 170 10.36 -23.85 15.84
C VAL A 170 9.46 -25.09 15.82
N ILE A 171 8.52 -25.18 14.87
CA ILE A 171 7.62 -26.34 14.76
C ILE A 171 8.42 -27.61 14.49
N SER A 172 9.39 -27.57 13.57
CA SER A 172 10.25 -28.73 13.27
C SER A 172 11.06 -29.18 14.49
N SER A 173 11.58 -28.23 15.27
CA SER A 173 12.31 -28.50 16.51
C SER A 173 11.42 -29.15 17.57
N ILE A 174 10.19 -28.65 17.74
CA ILE A 174 9.20 -29.22 18.67
C ILE A 174 8.84 -30.65 18.28
N VAL A 175 8.61 -30.91 16.99
CA VAL A 175 8.29 -32.26 16.48
C VAL A 175 9.48 -33.21 16.68
N ALA A 176 10.70 -32.78 16.36
CA ALA A 176 11.91 -33.59 16.55
C ALA A 176 12.14 -33.94 18.03
N CYS A 177 12.00 -32.97 18.94
CA CYS A 177 12.08 -33.21 20.38
C CYS A 177 10.99 -34.19 20.85
N SER A 178 9.77 -34.05 20.35
CA SER A 178 8.65 -34.93 20.72
C SER A 178 8.94 -36.38 20.32
N ILE A 179 9.46 -36.59 19.10
CA ILE A 179 9.86 -37.93 18.60
C ILE A 179 11.02 -38.50 19.44
N ALA A 180 12.04 -37.69 19.76
CA ALA A 180 13.19 -38.13 20.55
C ALA A 180 12.79 -38.56 21.97
N VAL A 181 11.90 -37.81 22.62
CA VAL A 181 11.36 -38.16 23.94
C VAL A 181 10.59 -39.47 23.87
N LEU A 182 9.71 -39.64 22.88
CA LEU A 182 8.96 -40.90 22.69
C LEU A 182 9.90 -42.08 22.46
N GLY A 183 10.88 -41.95 21.55
CA GLY A 183 11.88 -42.98 21.29
C GLY A 183 12.67 -43.39 22.54
N TYR A 184 13.14 -42.41 23.31
CA TYR A 184 13.84 -42.66 24.57
C TYR A 184 12.97 -43.43 25.58
N THR A 185 11.71 -43.03 25.76
CA THR A 185 10.80 -43.73 26.69
C THR A 185 10.53 -45.17 26.27
N THR A 186 10.43 -45.47 24.97
CA THR A 186 10.24 -46.84 24.47
C THR A 186 11.48 -47.73 24.67
N LEU A 187 12.68 -47.19 24.43
CA LEU A 187 13.94 -47.92 24.61
C LEU A 187 14.18 -48.28 26.08
N VAL A 188 13.99 -47.32 26.98
CA VAL A 188 14.13 -47.52 28.43
C VAL A 188 13.14 -48.57 28.92
N SER A 189 11.87 -48.48 28.51
CA SER A 189 10.84 -49.49 28.85
C SER A 189 11.19 -50.89 28.32
N GLY A 190 11.76 -50.99 27.11
CA GLY A 190 12.21 -52.24 26.52
C GLY A 190 13.38 -52.89 27.25
N SER A 191 14.34 -52.09 27.74
CA SER A 191 15.48 -52.60 28.51
C SER A 191 15.09 -53.20 29.88
N TYR A 192 14.01 -52.73 30.49
CA TYR A 192 13.49 -53.32 31.74
C TYR A 192 12.78 -54.67 31.53
N LEU A 193 12.23 -54.92 30.34
CA LEU A 193 11.55 -56.17 29.98
C LEU A 193 12.52 -57.32 29.67
N PHE A 194 13.75 -57.03 29.24
CA PHE A 194 14.79 -58.03 28.95
C PHE A 194 15.67 -58.40 30.15
N SER A 195 15.50 -57.74 31.30
CA SER A 195 16.27 -57.93 32.53
C SER A 195 15.57 -58.82 33.58
N ARG A 196 14.45 -59.46 33.22
CA ARG A 196 13.74 -60.46 34.04
C ARG A 196 13.69 -61.78 33.31
#